data_AF-A0A944QH38-F1
#
_entry.id   AF-A0A944QH38-F1
#
_cell.length_a   1.000
_cell.length_b   1.000
_cell.length_c   1.000
_cell.angle_alpha   90.00
_cell.angle_beta   90.00
_cell.angle_gamma   90.00
#
_symmetry.space_group_name_H-M   'P 1'
#
loop_
_entity.id
_entity.type
_entity.pdbx_description
1 polymer ?
#
loop_
_entity_poly.entity_id
_entity_poly.type
_entity_poly.pdbx_seq_one_letter_code
_entity_poly.pdbx_strand_id
1 'polypeptide(L)'
;MGDHQTIGLTQRQTHRERILSVLSEEPSGSLRRAHALQRLAAVFAWSDEDNKPRETRPWETKWENRASFERAEMVRAGLLEEDEYGQWTLSAAGWEQAREVRRRNRPDHGDEFMRREAMWEALLAAGGPGDVSAGLIRDLGIYAGARGIYVNQDRTKSTVAPNGIALSFLHTGRSFSDELTEDGVLYRYPKTNRPGDDKFEVAAAKAAYRSGLPVFVVGPGSTLTKRIVYRGYVERFDDELGALLITFTQDELPPPPPEREDENPFTLTDEASKRTYSLRQNRPNQGRFAMKVFQRYGTACAVCGLDVYGLVQAAHLRAKKRSGSDDERNGLPLCANHHLAFDRLLWAIEPGTLKLASRHSGPDLGELGISKPDLTHLKRKPHDGSVADSWQEWKKGQPDLLDTGT
;
A
#
# COMPACT_ATOMS: atom_id res chain seq x y z
N MET A 1 20.34 43.53 -2.42
CA MET A 1 20.65 42.87 -3.71
C MET A 1 20.63 41.38 -3.42
N GLY A 2 19.50 40.74 -3.74
CA GLY A 2 19.29 39.32 -3.47
C GLY A 2 20.04 38.48 -4.49
N ASP A 3 20.81 37.54 -3.98
CA ASP A 3 21.59 36.58 -4.76
C ASP A 3 20.61 35.63 -5.49
N HIS A 4 20.26 35.99 -6.73
CA HIS A 4 19.58 35.07 -7.64
C HIS A 4 20.59 33.97 -7.98
N GLN A 5 20.59 32.86 -7.23
CA GLN A 5 21.14 31.61 -7.73
C GLN A 5 20.38 31.26 -9.01
N THR A 6 20.96 31.59 -10.16
CA THR A 6 20.60 31.01 -11.46
C THR A 6 20.71 29.49 -11.31
N ILE A 7 19.58 28.81 -11.17
CA ILE A 7 19.50 27.35 -11.12
C ILE A 7 19.87 26.84 -12.52
N GLY A 8 21.16 26.53 -12.71
CA GLY A 8 21.67 25.97 -13.96
C GLY A 8 21.22 24.53 -14.19
N LEU A 9 21.76 23.92 -15.25
CA LEU A 9 21.51 22.52 -15.60
C LEU A 9 21.79 21.56 -14.41
N THR A 10 20.91 20.57 -14.20
CA THR A 10 21.05 19.55 -13.14
C THR A 10 22.45 18.94 -13.16
N GLN A 11 23.14 18.82 -12.02
CA GLN A 11 24.51 18.31 -12.01
C GLN A 11 24.58 16.84 -12.46
N ARG A 12 25.68 16.45 -13.11
CA ARG A 12 25.89 15.09 -13.65
C ARG A 12 25.73 14.01 -12.57
N GLN A 13 26.32 14.24 -11.40
CA GLN A 13 26.20 13.34 -10.26
C GLN A 13 24.73 13.17 -9.83
N THR A 14 23.94 14.25 -9.81
CA THR A 14 22.51 14.20 -9.53
C THR A 14 21.74 13.39 -10.58
N HIS A 15 22.08 13.51 -11.87
CA HIS A 15 21.51 12.66 -12.93
C HIS A 15 21.76 11.17 -12.66
N ARG A 16 23.01 10.81 -12.34
CA ARG A 16 23.38 9.41 -12.02
C ARG A 16 22.56 8.86 -10.86
N GLU A 17 22.47 9.63 -9.77
CA GLU A 17 21.75 9.22 -8.57
C GLU A 17 20.24 9.04 -8.83
N ARG A 18 19.65 9.93 -9.63
CA ARG A 18 18.24 9.82 -10.06
C ARG A 18 17.99 8.57 -10.90
N ILE A 19 18.92 8.23 -11.80
CA ILE A 19 18.85 7.01 -12.62
C ILE A 19 18.94 5.77 -11.74
N LEU A 20 19.94 5.70 -10.85
CA LEU A 20 20.09 4.60 -9.89
C LEU A 20 18.85 4.45 -9.01
N SER A 21 18.25 5.55 -8.55
CA SER A 21 17.03 5.54 -7.76
C SER A 21 15.85 4.93 -8.53
N VAL A 22 15.61 5.37 -9.77
CA VAL A 22 14.50 4.87 -10.60
C VAL A 22 14.68 3.41 -10.99
N LEU A 23 15.88 2.99 -11.40
CA LEU A 23 16.10 1.61 -11.82
C LEU A 23 16.01 0.63 -10.64
N SER A 24 16.48 1.04 -9.45
CA SER A 24 16.42 0.19 -8.26
C SER A 24 15.00 0.03 -7.69
N GLU A 25 14.03 0.81 -8.16
CA GLU A 25 12.60 0.61 -7.84
C GLU A 25 11.98 -0.54 -8.64
N GLU A 26 12.57 -0.91 -9.78
CA GLU A 26 12.13 -2.08 -10.53
C GLU A 26 12.75 -3.35 -9.95
N PRO A 27 11.96 -4.42 -9.69
CA PRO A 27 12.49 -5.67 -9.13
C PRO A 27 13.61 -6.30 -9.98
N SER A 28 13.55 -6.11 -11.30
CA SER A 28 14.57 -6.56 -12.25
C SER A 28 15.81 -5.67 -12.28
N GLY A 29 15.74 -4.46 -11.71
CA GLY A 29 16.73 -3.41 -11.89
C GLY A 29 16.79 -2.90 -13.34
N SER A 30 15.79 -3.21 -14.17
CA SER A 30 15.84 -2.99 -15.61
C SER A 30 14.61 -2.25 -16.15
N LEU A 31 14.86 -1.21 -16.95
CA LEU A 31 13.83 -0.50 -17.73
C LEU A 31 14.30 -0.27 -19.16
N ARG A 32 13.35 -0.24 -20.10
CA ARG A 32 13.60 0.36 -21.42
C ARG A 32 13.80 1.87 -21.28
N ARG A 33 14.66 2.47 -22.11
CA ARG A 33 14.94 3.92 -22.10
C ARG A 33 13.70 4.79 -21.98
N ALA A 34 12.69 4.56 -22.83
CA ALA A 34 11.45 5.35 -22.82
C ALA A 34 10.75 5.34 -21.45
N HIS A 35 10.67 4.17 -20.80
CA HIS A 35 10.08 4.06 -19.48
C HIS A 35 10.97 4.66 -18.39
N ALA A 36 12.29 4.49 -18.47
CA ALA A 36 13.22 5.11 -17.55
C ALA A 36 13.10 6.65 -17.56
N LEU A 37 13.07 7.25 -18.76
CA LEU A 37 12.86 8.70 -18.91
C LEU A 37 11.48 9.13 -18.41
N GLN A 38 10.42 8.39 -18.74
CA GLN A 38 9.07 8.69 -18.25
C GLN A 38 9.00 8.69 -16.71
N ARG A 39 9.65 7.71 -16.06
CA ARG A 39 9.75 7.63 -14.59
C ARG A 39 10.56 8.78 -14.03
N LEU A 40 11.70 9.11 -14.62
CA LEU A 40 12.53 10.25 -14.23
C LEU A 40 11.76 11.58 -14.32
N ALA A 41 10.97 11.78 -15.38
CA ALA A 41 10.12 12.94 -15.56
C ALA A 41 8.98 13.00 -14.53
N ALA A 42 8.39 11.85 -14.20
CA ALA A 42 7.29 11.76 -13.24
C ALA A 42 7.75 11.96 -11.78
N VAL A 43 8.99 11.56 -11.46
CA VAL A 43 9.50 11.54 -10.08
C VAL A 43 10.28 12.81 -9.73
N PHE A 44 11.00 13.41 -10.68
CA PHE A 44 11.93 14.50 -10.38
C PHE A 44 11.54 15.83 -11.04
N ALA A 45 11.72 16.90 -10.28
CA ALA A 45 11.71 18.25 -10.82
C ALA A 45 13.02 18.54 -11.58
N TRP A 46 12.86 19.21 -12.72
CA TRP A 46 13.93 19.65 -13.60
C TRP A 46 13.93 21.17 -13.67
N SER A 47 15.11 21.79 -13.78
CA SER A 47 15.22 23.24 -13.91
C SER A 47 14.58 23.74 -15.22
N ASP A 48 14.26 25.03 -15.29
CA ASP A 48 13.79 25.64 -16.54
C ASP A 48 14.80 25.45 -17.67
N GLU A 49 16.10 25.48 -17.35
CA GLU A 49 17.18 25.25 -18.31
C GLU A 49 17.22 23.79 -18.78
N ASP A 50 17.00 22.82 -17.89
CA ASP A 50 16.91 21.39 -18.22
C ASP A 50 15.72 21.06 -19.13
N ASN A 51 14.61 21.79 -18.99
CA ASN A 51 13.40 21.60 -19.78
C ASN A 51 13.44 22.29 -21.16
N LYS A 52 14.44 23.13 -21.43
CA LYS A 52 14.58 23.74 -22.77
C LYS A 52 14.83 22.66 -23.82
N PRO A 53 14.26 22.80 -25.03
CA PRO A 53 14.57 21.91 -26.15
C PRO A 53 16.01 22.10 -26.61
N ARG A 54 16.56 21.08 -27.29
CA ARG A 54 17.84 21.23 -27.99
C ARG A 54 17.66 21.97 -29.30
N GLU A 55 18.63 22.83 -29.64
CA GLU A 55 18.66 23.57 -30.91
C GLU A 55 18.60 22.64 -32.14
N THR A 56 19.26 21.48 -32.06
CA THR A 56 19.32 20.50 -33.16
C THR A 56 18.23 19.44 -33.12
N ARG A 57 17.51 19.29 -31.99
CA ARG A 57 16.44 18.30 -31.79
C ARG A 57 15.33 18.89 -30.92
N PRO A 58 14.41 19.67 -31.52
CA PRO A 58 13.42 20.44 -30.74
C PRO A 58 12.44 19.60 -29.92
N TRP A 59 12.28 18.32 -30.25
CA TRP A 59 11.39 17.37 -29.56
C TRP A 59 12.06 16.65 -28.38
N GLU A 60 13.36 16.86 -28.11
CA GLU A 60 14.08 16.28 -26.97
C GLU A 60 14.57 17.41 -26.05
N THR A 61 14.23 17.30 -24.76
CA THR A 61 14.68 18.25 -23.75
C THR A 61 16.16 18.05 -23.41
N LYS A 62 16.81 19.09 -22.87
CA LYS A 62 18.22 18.98 -22.46
C LYS A 62 18.43 17.89 -21.41
N TRP A 63 17.51 17.69 -20.47
CA TRP A 63 17.69 16.66 -19.44
C TRP A 63 17.53 15.22 -19.96
N GLU A 64 16.61 14.95 -20.90
CA GLU A 64 16.42 13.61 -21.49
C GLU A 64 17.67 13.18 -22.24
N ASN A 65 18.23 14.12 -23.00
CA ASN A 65 19.46 13.91 -23.73
C ASN A 65 20.62 13.61 -22.77
N ARG A 66 20.77 14.42 -21.71
CA ARG A 66 21.81 14.27 -20.69
C ARG A 66 21.67 12.99 -19.87
N ALA A 67 20.45 12.56 -19.57
CA ALA A 67 20.20 11.28 -18.93
C ALA A 67 20.68 10.11 -19.80
N SER A 68 20.53 10.22 -21.12
CA SER A 68 21.02 9.21 -22.07
C SER A 68 22.55 9.18 -22.15
N PHE A 69 23.20 10.34 -22.13
CA PHE A 69 24.66 10.43 -22.01
C PHE A 69 25.15 9.86 -20.68
N GLU A 70 24.49 10.18 -19.57
CA GLU A 70 24.85 9.66 -18.27
C GLU A 70 24.70 8.14 -18.21
N ARG A 71 23.68 7.55 -18.84
CA ARG A 71 23.59 6.09 -18.99
C ARG A 71 24.84 5.50 -19.64
N ALA A 72 25.33 6.10 -20.73
CA ALA A 72 26.53 5.62 -21.41
C ALA A 72 27.79 5.76 -20.54
N GLU A 73 27.88 6.78 -19.69
CA GLU A 73 28.93 6.91 -18.68
C GLU A 73 28.78 5.87 -17.56
N MET A 74 27.55 5.57 -17.14
CA MET A 74 27.26 4.57 -16.11
C MET A 74 27.60 3.15 -16.56
N VAL A 75 27.38 2.81 -17.84
CA VAL A 75 27.87 1.54 -18.43
C VAL A 75 29.39 1.47 -18.39
N ARG A 76 30.07 2.55 -18.83
CA ARG A 76 31.55 2.63 -18.75
C ARG A 76 32.09 2.55 -17.32
N ALA A 77 31.33 3.05 -16.35
CA ALA A 77 31.65 2.97 -14.93
C ALA A 77 31.28 1.61 -14.30
N GLY A 78 30.75 0.66 -15.07
CA GLY A 78 30.35 -0.68 -14.59
C GLY A 78 29.11 -0.68 -13.70
N LEU A 79 28.31 0.39 -13.70
CA LEU A 79 27.10 0.54 -12.88
C LEU A 79 25.83 0.04 -13.59
N LEU A 80 25.87 -0.02 -14.91
CA LEU A 80 24.82 -0.60 -15.73
C LEU A 80 25.41 -1.67 -16.63
N GLU A 81 24.64 -2.72 -16.89
CA GLU A 81 24.99 -3.75 -17.85
C GLU A 81 25.06 -3.18 -19.26
N GLU A 82 25.96 -3.73 -20.07
CA GLU A 82 26.00 -3.47 -21.50
C GLU A 82 24.83 -4.20 -22.17
N ASP A 83 23.99 -3.45 -22.87
CA ASP A 83 22.79 -3.97 -23.52
C ASP A 83 22.62 -3.32 -24.89
N GLU A 84 22.47 -4.16 -25.91
CA GLU A 84 22.32 -3.79 -27.32
C GLU A 84 20.89 -3.36 -27.68
N TYR A 85 19.91 -3.62 -26.81
CA TYR A 85 18.48 -3.42 -27.05
C TYR A 85 17.90 -2.16 -26.36
N GLY A 86 18.74 -1.29 -25.81
CA GLY A 86 18.33 -0.05 -25.17
C GLY A 86 17.70 -0.21 -23.79
N GLN A 87 17.95 -1.33 -23.11
CA GLN A 87 17.65 -1.53 -21.70
C GLN A 87 18.70 -0.85 -20.80
N TRP A 88 18.20 -0.37 -19.68
CA TRP A 88 18.98 0.25 -18.62
C TRP A 88 18.89 -0.71 -17.44
N THR A 89 19.87 -1.60 -17.32
CA THR A 89 19.87 -2.67 -16.31
C THR A 89 20.97 -2.41 -15.30
N LEU A 90 20.65 -2.40 -14.01
CA LEU A 90 21.65 -2.31 -12.96
C LEU A 90 22.56 -3.53 -12.93
N SER A 91 23.87 -3.28 -12.91
CA SER A 91 24.85 -4.31 -12.56
C SER A 91 24.89 -4.56 -11.06
N ALA A 92 25.66 -5.55 -10.61
CA ALA A 92 25.90 -5.77 -9.18
C ALA A 92 26.48 -4.52 -8.48
N ALA A 93 27.44 -3.84 -9.11
CA ALA A 93 28.02 -2.59 -8.60
C ALA A 93 27.01 -1.42 -8.67
N GLY A 94 26.15 -1.41 -9.70
CA GLY A 94 25.02 -0.49 -9.79
C GLY A 94 24.05 -0.62 -8.63
N TRP A 95 23.70 -1.86 -8.26
CA TRP A 95 22.88 -2.15 -7.08
C TRP A 95 23.53 -1.71 -5.78
N GLU A 96 24.83 -1.92 -5.63
CA GLU A 96 25.57 -1.46 -4.44
C GLU A 96 25.56 0.07 -4.33
N GLN A 97 25.86 0.76 -5.43
CA GLN A 97 25.83 2.23 -5.42
C GLN A 97 24.41 2.77 -5.27
N ALA A 98 23.39 2.12 -5.83
CA ALA A 98 21.99 2.48 -5.59
C ALA A 98 21.61 2.34 -4.12
N ARG A 99 22.08 1.28 -3.44
CA ARG A 99 21.91 1.11 -1.98
C ARG A 99 22.61 2.22 -1.19
N GLU A 100 23.82 2.61 -1.58
CA GLU A 100 24.55 3.69 -0.92
C GLU A 100 23.91 5.07 -1.16
N VAL A 101 23.46 5.36 -2.37
CA VAL A 101 22.67 6.56 -2.69
C VAL A 101 21.38 6.59 -1.87
N ARG A 102 20.68 5.45 -1.76
CA ARG A 102 19.51 5.32 -0.89
C ARG A 102 19.84 5.55 0.58
N ARG A 103 20.98 5.05 1.06
CA ARG A 103 21.45 5.23 2.44
C ARG A 103 21.81 6.69 2.73
N ARG A 104 22.58 7.32 1.84
CA ARG A 104 23.07 8.69 1.99
C ARG A 104 21.98 9.74 1.81
N ASN A 105 21.05 9.50 0.89
CA ASN A 105 19.98 10.44 0.59
C ASN A 105 18.69 10.10 1.37
N ARG A 106 18.72 9.06 2.21
CA ARG A 106 17.75 8.89 3.29
C ARG A 106 17.80 10.18 4.12
N PRO A 107 16.68 10.88 4.33
CA PRO A 107 16.62 11.79 5.48
C PRO A 107 17.07 10.96 6.67
N ASP A 108 17.95 11.48 7.54
CA ASP A 108 18.46 10.69 8.67
C ASP A 108 17.26 10.03 9.35
N HIS A 109 17.14 8.73 9.10
CA HIS A 109 15.94 7.99 9.44
C HIS A 109 15.84 7.94 10.96
N GLY A 110 16.99 7.92 11.65
CA GLY A 110 17.07 8.06 13.09
C GLY A 110 16.53 9.42 13.53
N ASP A 111 17.03 10.52 12.97
CA ASP A 111 16.60 11.87 13.39
C ASP A 111 15.12 12.16 13.11
N GLU A 112 14.57 11.75 11.97
CA GLU A 112 13.15 11.96 11.69
C GLU A 112 12.26 10.99 12.47
N PHE A 113 12.70 9.75 12.71
CA PHE A 113 12.03 8.83 13.62
C PHE A 113 11.96 9.43 15.03
N MET A 114 13.11 9.80 15.60
CA MET A 114 13.23 10.37 16.94
C MET A 114 12.42 11.66 17.09
N ARG A 115 12.38 12.51 16.05
CA ARG A 115 11.53 13.71 16.07
C ARG A 115 10.05 13.36 16.16
N ARG A 116 9.59 12.40 15.35
CA ARG A 116 8.17 12.01 15.36
C ARG A 116 7.79 11.33 16.67
N GLU A 117 8.68 10.53 17.26
CA GLU A 117 8.49 10.01 18.62
C GLU A 117 8.41 11.14 19.65
N ALA A 118 9.31 12.13 19.58
CA ALA A 118 9.24 13.30 20.47
C ALA A 118 7.94 14.12 20.31
N MET A 119 7.40 14.22 19.08
CA MET A 119 6.08 14.83 18.86
C MET A 119 4.97 14.04 19.54
N TRP A 120 5.03 12.71 19.47
CA TRP A 120 4.06 11.83 20.12
C TRP A 120 4.11 11.96 21.64
N GLU A 121 5.30 11.89 22.23
CA GLU A 121 5.49 12.07 23.67
C GLU A 121 5.04 13.45 24.14
N ALA A 122 5.36 14.50 23.39
CA ALA A 122 4.90 15.86 23.71
C ALA A 122 3.38 16.00 23.64
N LEU A 123 2.72 15.31 22.70
CA LEU A 123 1.27 15.27 22.61
C LEU A 123 0.66 14.56 23.83
N LEU A 124 1.20 13.42 24.23
CA LEU A 124 0.76 12.67 25.42
C LEU A 124 0.94 13.51 26.69
N ALA A 125 2.10 14.15 26.85
CA ALA A 125 2.39 15.04 27.97
C ALA A 125 1.43 16.24 28.06
N ALA A 126 0.91 16.70 26.92
CA ALA A 126 -0.08 17.79 26.84
C ALA A 126 -1.54 17.33 27.02
N GLY A 127 -1.77 16.08 27.45
CA GLY A 127 -3.11 15.54 27.73
C GLY A 127 -3.79 14.88 26.53
N GLY A 128 -3.03 14.56 25.47
CA GLY A 128 -3.50 13.71 24.38
C GLY A 128 -3.59 12.23 24.76
N PRO A 129 -3.84 11.33 23.79
CA PRO A 129 -3.98 11.60 22.35
C PRO A 129 -5.43 11.91 21.92
N GLY A 130 -6.39 11.77 22.83
CA GLY A 130 -7.80 12.04 22.61
C GLY A 130 -8.19 13.47 22.99
N ASP A 131 -9.15 14.02 22.24
CA ASP A 131 -9.83 15.28 22.55
C ASP A 131 -8.92 16.51 22.78
N VAL A 132 -7.84 16.58 21.99
CA VAL A 132 -6.88 17.69 21.98
C VAL A 132 -7.32 18.80 21.04
N SER A 133 -6.83 20.03 21.25
CA SER A 133 -7.17 21.16 20.38
C SER A 133 -6.42 21.07 19.04
N ALA A 134 -7.05 21.53 17.96
CA ALA A 134 -6.35 21.69 16.68
C ALA A 134 -5.21 22.74 16.72
N GLY A 135 -5.18 23.61 17.75
CA GLY A 135 -4.04 24.50 18.02
C GLY A 135 -2.81 23.72 18.46
N LEU A 136 -2.97 22.88 19.50
CA LEU A 136 -1.90 22.06 20.05
C LEU A 136 -1.24 21.17 18.98
N ILE A 137 -2.04 20.52 18.13
CA ILE A 137 -1.54 19.67 17.04
C ILE A 137 -0.67 20.49 16.05
N ARG A 138 -1.03 21.74 15.79
CA ARG A 138 -0.25 22.65 14.93
C ARG A 138 1.02 23.12 15.60
N ASP A 139 0.95 23.47 16.88
CA ASP A 139 2.10 23.94 17.66
C ASP A 139 3.16 22.84 17.80
N LEU A 140 2.74 21.58 17.92
CA LEU A 140 3.62 20.40 17.92
C LEU A 140 4.14 20.05 16.51
N GLY A 141 3.65 20.70 15.46
CA GLY A 141 4.05 20.42 14.07
C GLY A 141 3.53 19.09 13.51
N ILE A 142 2.58 18.43 14.19
CA ILE A 142 1.96 17.16 13.75
C ILE A 142 1.08 17.41 12.52
N TYR A 143 0.46 18.59 12.41
CA TYR A 143 -0.41 18.97 11.30
C TYR A 143 -0.30 20.48 11.01
N ALA A 144 -0.43 20.92 9.76
CA ALA A 144 -0.43 22.35 9.42
C ALA A 144 -1.62 22.82 8.57
N GLY A 145 -2.76 22.10 8.63
CA GLY A 145 -3.98 22.52 7.92
C GLY A 145 -4.06 22.06 6.47
N ALA A 146 -3.44 20.92 6.14
CA ALA A 146 -3.66 20.25 4.86
C ALA A 146 -5.16 19.88 4.67
N ARG A 147 -5.55 19.42 3.47
CA ARG A 147 -6.92 18.91 3.24
C ARG A 147 -7.04 17.40 3.40
N GLY A 148 -5.92 16.69 3.32
CA GLY A 148 -5.84 15.24 3.50
C GLY A 148 -4.50 14.86 4.11
N ILE A 149 -3.47 14.72 3.27
CA ILE A 149 -2.14 14.27 3.71
C ILE A 149 -1.26 15.49 3.97
N TYR A 150 -0.69 15.59 5.17
CA TYR A 150 0.28 16.62 5.51
C TYR A 150 1.71 16.10 5.39
N VAL A 151 2.55 16.90 4.74
CA VAL A 151 3.96 16.64 4.50
C VAL A 151 4.77 17.85 4.94
N ASN A 152 5.80 17.63 5.77
CA ASN A 152 6.80 18.66 6.06
C ASN A 152 7.91 18.58 5.01
N GLN A 153 7.69 19.27 3.88
CA GLN A 153 8.59 19.19 2.72
C GLN A 153 9.98 19.77 3.02
N ASP A 154 10.05 20.88 3.77
CA ASP A 154 11.32 21.52 4.12
C ASP A 154 12.30 20.57 4.82
N ARG A 155 11.77 19.62 5.58
CA ARG A 155 12.59 18.64 6.33
C ARG A 155 12.77 17.31 5.62
N THR A 156 11.72 16.82 4.96
CA THR A 156 11.69 15.42 4.48
C THR A 156 11.91 15.28 2.98
N LYS A 157 11.97 16.39 2.24
CA LYS A 157 12.28 16.37 0.81
C LYS A 157 13.74 15.97 0.61
N SER A 158 13.95 14.89 -0.12
CA SER A 158 15.29 14.43 -0.50
C SER A 158 15.28 13.87 -1.93
N THR A 159 16.41 13.42 -2.44
CA THR A 159 16.45 12.80 -3.77
C THR A 159 15.65 11.49 -3.83
N VAL A 160 15.42 10.80 -2.70
CA VAL A 160 14.67 9.53 -2.67
C VAL A 160 13.21 9.74 -2.21
N ALA A 161 12.91 10.91 -1.66
CA ALA A 161 11.56 11.36 -1.34
C ALA A 161 11.37 12.80 -1.88
N PRO A 162 11.30 12.98 -3.22
CA PRO A 162 11.24 14.32 -3.83
C PRO A 162 9.99 15.12 -3.47
N ASN A 163 8.93 14.43 -3.03
CA ASN A 163 7.67 15.02 -2.58
C ASN A 163 7.58 15.09 -1.04
N GLY A 164 8.69 14.79 -0.35
CA GLY A 164 8.73 14.61 1.10
C GLY A 164 8.16 13.26 1.55
N ILE A 165 8.11 13.08 2.86
CA ILE A 165 7.58 11.88 3.52
C ILE A 165 6.34 12.30 4.31
N ALA A 166 5.21 11.66 4.04
CA ALA A 166 3.96 11.93 4.77
C ALA A 166 4.18 11.84 6.29
N LEU A 167 3.68 12.86 6.99
CA LEU A 167 3.74 12.94 8.44
C LEU A 167 2.39 12.57 9.06
N SER A 168 1.30 13.09 8.48
CA SER A 168 -0.03 12.84 9.02
C SER A 168 -1.14 12.85 7.98
N PHE A 169 -2.25 12.20 8.33
CA PHE A 169 -3.41 11.94 7.50
C PHE A 169 -4.66 12.46 8.21
N LEU A 170 -5.43 13.33 7.56
CA LEU A 170 -6.66 13.87 8.13
C LEU A 170 -7.84 12.96 7.78
N HIS A 171 -8.49 12.41 8.80
CA HIS A 171 -9.74 11.68 8.68
C HIS A 171 -10.90 12.56 9.17
N THR A 172 -11.85 12.89 8.28
CA THR A 172 -12.93 13.85 8.57
C THR A 172 -14.20 13.22 9.13
N GLY A 173 -14.28 11.88 9.19
CA GLY A 173 -15.47 11.15 9.64
C GLY A 173 -16.71 11.28 8.75
N ARG A 174 -16.61 11.94 7.59
CA ARG A 174 -17.73 12.20 6.65
C ARG A 174 -17.69 11.36 5.38
N SER A 175 -16.61 10.63 5.17
CA SER A 175 -16.52 9.63 4.12
C SER A 175 -17.12 8.36 4.71
N PHE A 176 -18.24 7.89 4.14
CA PHE A 176 -18.78 6.55 4.41
C PHE A 176 -17.73 5.46 4.13
N SER A 177 -16.61 5.81 3.50
CA SER A 177 -15.68 4.95 2.77
C SER A 177 -14.31 4.73 3.44
N ASP A 178 -14.08 5.32 4.62
CA ASP A 178 -12.89 5.11 5.46
C ASP A 178 -13.36 4.49 6.79
N GLU A 179 -13.12 3.20 6.99
CA GLU A 179 -13.44 2.49 8.23
C GLU A 179 -12.32 2.77 9.24
N LEU A 180 -12.51 3.81 10.07
CA LEU A 180 -11.67 4.04 11.24
C LEU A 180 -12.07 3.03 12.32
N THR A 181 -11.17 2.12 12.64
CA THR A 181 -11.33 1.17 13.74
C THR A 181 -10.36 1.50 14.88
N GLU A 182 -10.45 0.78 15.99
CA GLU A 182 -9.53 0.96 17.12
C GLU A 182 -8.06 0.67 16.73
N ASP A 183 -7.84 -0.22 15.76
CA ASP A 183 -6.49 -0.69 15.40
C ASP A 183 -5.96 -0.12 14.08
N GLY A 184 -6.71 0.73 13.38
CA GLY A 184 -6.24 1.33 12.14
C GLY A 184 -7.29 2.07 11.33
N VAL A 185 -6.88 2.53 10.15
CA VAL A 185 -7.77 3.16 9.17
C VAL A 185 -7.41 2.72 7.75
N LEU A 186 -8.44 2.36 6.99
CA LEU A 186 -8.35 2.35 5.53
C LEU A 186 -8.49 3.79 5.04
N TYR A 187 -7.39 4.38 4.60
CA TYR A 187 -7.35 5.75 4.13
C TYR A 187 -7.38 5.78 2.60
N ARG A 188 -8.44 6.35 2.01
CA ARG A 188 -8.50 6.54 0.56
C ARG A 188 -7.60 7.69 0.12
N TYR A 189 -7.00 7.53 -1.05
CA TYR A 189 -6.24 8.59 -1.69
C TYR A 189 -7.13 9.82 -1.86
N PRO A 190 -6.59 11.02 -1.60
CA PRO A 190 -7.31 12.26 -1.85
C PRO A 190 -7.82 12.27 -3.29
N LYS A 191 -9.11 12.59 -3.46
CA LYS A 191 -9.70 12.90 -4.77
C LYS A 191 -10.12 14.36 -4.73
N THR A 192 -9.21 15.26 -5.08
CA THR A 192 -9.53 16.68 -5.19
C THR A 192 -9.80 17.04 -6.66
N ASN A 193 -10.64 18.04 -6.90
CA ASN A 193 -10.91 18.57 -8.24
C ASN A 193 -9.72 19.35 -8.85
N ARG A 194 -8.49 19.18 -8.33
CA ARG A 194 -7.28 19.85 -8.81
C ARG A 194 -6.28 18.82 -9.33
N PRO A 195 -6.03 18.77 -10.65
CA PRO A 195 -5.06 17.83 -11.22
C PRO A 195 -3.64 18.21 -10.75
N GLY A 196 -2.99 17.36 -9.94
CA GLY A 196 -1.58 17.50 -9.56
C GLY A 196 -1.30 17.21 -8.09
N ASP A 197 -2.02 17.88 -7.18
CA ASP A 197 -1.80 17.82 -5.73
C ASP A 197 -1.96 16.40 -5.15
N ASP A 198 -2.97 15.66 -5.64
CA ASP A 198 -3.26 14.30 -5.18
C ASP A 198 -2.10 13.33 -5.49
N LYS A 199 -1.38 13.50 -6.61
CA LYS A 199 -0.24 12.63 -6.97
C LYS A 199 0.95 12.86 -6.05
N PHE A 200 1.17 14.10 -5.62
CA PHE A 200 2.25 14.45 -4.69
C PHE A 200 1.98 13.87 -3.30
N GLU A 201 0.76 14.01 -2.81
CA GLU A 201 0.33 13.47 -1.51
C GLU A 201 0.42 11.93 -1.46
N VAL A 202 -0.06 11.25 -2.51
CA VAL A 202 0.05 9.78 -2.63
C VAL A 202 1.52 9.33 -2.70
N ALA A 203 2.37 10.04 -3.46
CA ALA A 203 3.79 9.72 -3.52
C ALA A 203 4.49 9.87 -2.15
N ALA A 204 4.15 10.91 -1.38
CA ALA A 204 4.66 11.12 -0.03
C ALA A 204 4.18 10.05 0.96
N ALA A 205 2.94 9.56 0.81
CA ALA A 205 2.43 8.46 1.62
C ALA A 205 3.16 7.13 1.34
N LYS A 206 3.43 6.83 0.06
CA LYS A 206 4.25 5.67 -0.31
C LYS A 206 5.70 5.81 0.18
N ALA A 207 6.23 7.03 0.22
CA ALA A 207 7.54 7.28 0.82
C ALA A 207 7.56 7.00 2.32
N ALA A 208 6.47 7.27 3.05
CA ALA A 208 6.33 6.91 4.47
C ALA A 208 6.33 5.38 4.66
N TYR A 209 5.58 4.63 3.83
CA TYR A 209 5.63 3.16 3.80
C TYR A 209 7.05 2.64 3.61
N ARG A 210 7.74 3.07 2.55
CA ARG A 210 9.11 2.62 2.24
C ARG A 210 10.12 3.01 3.32
N SER A 211 9.89 4.13 3.99
CA SER A 211 10.79 4.61 5.03
C SER A 211 10.60 3.86 6.34
N GLY A 212 9.39 3.34 6.62
CA GLY A 212 9.07 2.70 7.91
C GLY A 212 8.93 3.69 9.07
N LEU A 213 8.68 4.97 8.76
CA LEU A 213 8.55 6.03 9.76
C LEU A 213 7.15 6.02 10.39
N PRO A 214 7.02 6.40 11.68
CA PRO A 214 5.72 6.59 12.29
C PRO A 214 4.95 7.69 11.56
N VAL A 215 3.64 7.54 11.46
CA VAL A 215 2.72 8.54 10.91
C VAL A 215 1.59 8.78 11.91
N PHE A 216 0.93 9.92 11.78
CA PHE A 216 -0.23 10.26 12.60
C PHE A 216 -1.52 10.29 11.79
N VAL A 217 -2.61 9.80 12.36
CA VAL A 217 -3.96 10.01 11.81
C VAL A 217 -4.71 10.98 12.71
N VAL A 218 -5.19 12.08 12.15
CA VAL A 218 -5.92 13.11 12.87
C VAL A 218 -7.41 12.94 12.57
N GLY A 219 -8.16 12.45 13.55
CA GLY A 219 -9.60 12.21 13.49
C GLY A 219 -10.43 13.28 14.22
N PRO A 220 -11.77 13.27 14.06
CA PRO A 220 -12.67 14.15 14.80
C PRO A 220 -12.66 13.83 16.31
N GLY A 221 -12.70 14.87 17.15
CA GLY A 221 -12.85 14.73 18.61
C GLY A 221 -14.31 14.91 19.07
N SER A 222 -14.50 15.13 20.36
CA SER A 222 -15.83 15.29 20.97
C SER A 222 -16.60 16.52 20.44
N THR A 223 -15.86 17.52 19.96
CA THR A 223 -16.41 18.75 19.37
C THR A 223 -15.67 19.13 18.09
N LEU A 224 -16.22 20.10 17.33
CA LEU A 224 -15.66 20.55 16.04
C LEU A 224 -14.23 21.12 16.12
N THR A 225 -13.80 21.60 17.30
CA THR A 225 -12.47 22.16 17.53
C THR A 225 -11.49 21.16 18.14
N LYS A 226 -11.99 20.00 18.55
CA LYS A 226 -11.22 18.92 19.16
C LYS A 226 -10.89 17.82 18.16
N ARG A 227 -9.80 17.11 18.41
CA ARG A 227 -9.27 16.06 17.56
C ARG A 227 -8.80 14.88 18.39
N ILE A 228 -8.83 13.71 17.78
CA ILE A 228 -8.14 12.52 18.28
C ILE A 228 -6.96 12.29 17.34
N VAL A 229 -5.79 11.97 17.90
CA VAL A 229 -4.59 11.65 17.10
C VAL A 229 -4.22 10.21 17.34
N TYR A 230 -4.07 9.44 16.27
CA TYR A 230 -3.60 8.07 16.33
C TYR A 230 -2.17 8.01 15.83
N ARG A 231 -1.28 7.36 16.58
CA ARG A 231 0.07 7.00 16.11
C ARG A 231 0.01 5.64 15.41
N GLY A 232 0.69 5.52 14.28
CA GLY A 232 0.71 4.29 13.51
C GLY A 232 1.81 4.26 12.45
N TYR A 233 1.70 3.32 11.52
CA TYR A 233 2.56 3.20 10.35
C TYR A 233 1.72 2.82 9.13
N VAL A 234 2.18 3.21 7.94
CA VAL A 234 1.56 2.74 6.70
C VAL A 234 1.94 1.27 6.53
N GLU A 235 0.97 0.37 6.64
CA GLU A 235 1.21 -1.08 6.52
C GLU A 235 1.29 -1.52 5.06
N ARG A 236 0.45 -0.95 4.19
CA ARG A 236 0.37 -1.31 2.76
C ARG A 236 -0.41 -0.25 2.00
N PHE A 237 -0.28 -0.22 0.68
CA PHE A 237 -1.10 0.60 -0.21
C PHE A 237 -1.51 -0.18 -1.46
N ASP A 238 -2.56 0.29 -2.13
CA ASP A 238 -3.09 -0.29 -3.36
C ASP A 238 -3.53 0.84 -4.31
N ASP A 239 -2.85 0.90 -5.46
CA ASP A 239 -3.09 1.91 -6.49
C ASP A 239 -4.36 1.67 -7.30
N GLU A 240 -4.77 0.40 -7.48
CA GLU A 240 -6.01 0.05 -8.19
C GLU A 240 -7.23 0.44 -7.33
N LEU A 241 -7.16 0.20 -6.02
CA LEU A 241 -8.18 0.64 -5.06
C LEU A 241 -8.09 2.13 -4.72
N GLY A 242 -6.95 2.77 -4.99
CA GLY A 242 -6.66 4.15 -4.61
C GLY A 242 -6.73 4.34 -3.10
N ALA A 243 -6.10 3.45 -2.32
CA ALA A 243 -6.17 3.47 -0.86
C ALA A 243 -4.89 2.95 -0.19
N LEU A 244 -4.75 3.20 1.10
CA LEU A 244 -3.69 2.66 1.95
C LEU A 244 -4.21 2.26 3.33
N LEU A 245 -3.52 1.31 3.96
CA LEU A 245 -3.75 0.93 5.34
C LEU A 245 -2.79 1.67 6.25
N ILE A 246 -3.34 2.29 7.29
CA ILE A 246 -2.55 2.74 8.43
C ILE A 246 -2.95 1.87 9.62
N THR A 247 -1.97 1.20 10.22
CA THR A 247 -2.18 0.43 11.45
C THR A 247 -1.78 1.28 12.64
N PHE A 248 -2.66 1.39 13.62
CA PHE A 248 -2.37 2.09 14.86
C PHE A 248 -1.58 1.20 15.80
N THR A 249 -0.59 1.79 16.46
CA THR A 249 0.20 1.10 17.47
C THR A 249 0.78 2.09 18.47
N GLN A 250 0.74 1.68 19.74
CA GLN A 250 1.46 2.35 20.82
C GLN A 250 2.82 1.70 21.08
N ASP A 251 3.02 0.49 20.56
CA ASP A 251 4.23 -0.29 20.74
C ASP A 251 5.31 0.09 19.70
N GLU A 252 6.46 -0.59 19.76
CA GLU A 252 7.53 -0.48 18.77
C GLU A 252 6.97 -0.69 17.35
N LEU A 253 7.38 0.18 16.42
CA LEU A 253 6.96 0.01 15.03
C LEU A 253 7.54 -1.29 14.50
N PRO A 254 6.71 -2.15 13.90
CA PRO A 254 7.27 -3.32 13.24
C PRO A 254 8.15 -2.86 12.07
N PRO A 255 9.13 -3.68 11.65
CA PRO A 255 9.86 -3.39 10.42
C PRO A 255 8.86 -3.24 9.26
N PRO A 256 9.17 -2.51 8.18
CA PRO A 256 8.30 -2.51 7.00
C PRO A 256 8.12 -3.95 6.50
N PRO A 257 6.91 -4.35 6.04
CA PRO A 257 6.74 -5.67 5.45
C PRO A 257 7.62 -5.82 4.20
N PRO A 258 8.16 -7.03 3.94
CA PRO A 258 8.82 -7.29 2.67
C PRO A 258 7.86 -6.98 1.52
N GLU A 259 8.37 -6.37 0.45
CA GLU A 259 7.55 -5.96 -0.71
C GLU A 259 6.91 -7.16 -1.44
N ARG A 260 7.44 -8.37 -1.19
CA ARG A 260 7.02 -9.62 -1.83
C ARG A 260 6.08 -10.45 -0.94
N GLU A 261 4.91 -10.75 -1.48
CA GLU A 261 3.86 -11.54 -0.81
C GLU A 261 4.25 -13.03 -0.65
N ASP A 262 5.02 -13.58 -1.59
CA ASP A 262 5.48 -14.97 -1.59
C ASP A 262 6.51 -15.29 -0.51
N GLU A 263 7.08 -14.26 0.13
CA GLU A 263 7.98 -14.38 1.29
C GLU A 263 7.21 -14.42 2.62
N ASN A 264 5.89 -14.15 2.61
CA ASN A 264 5.06 -14.21 3.82
C ASN A 264 4.48 -15.62 4.02
N PRO A 265 4.90 -16.35 5.08
CA PRO A 265 4.36 -17.67 5.36
C PRO A 265 2.84 -17.62 5.57
N PHE A 266 2.12 -18.57 4.98
CA PHE A 266 0.69 -18.72 5.23
C PHE A 266 0.44 -19.46 6.53
N THR A 267 -0.48 -18.96 7.33
CA THR A 267 -1.00 -19.64 8.50
C THR A 267 -2.52 -19.76 8.37
N LEU A 268 -3.04 -20.98 8.53
CA LEU A 268 -4.50 -21.22 8.44
C LEU A 268 -5.23 -20.78 9.71
N THR A 269 -4.52 -20.76 10.84
CA THR A 269 -5.09 -20.50 12.17
C THR A 269 -4.38 -19.38 12.91
N ASP A 270 -5.13 -18.69 13.76
CA ASP A 270 -4.59 -17.61 14.60
C ASP A 270 -3.46 -18.09 15.54
N GLU A 271 -3.49 -19.33 16.02
CA GLU A 271 -2.44 -19.89 16.88
C GLU A 271 -1.12 -20.10 16.15
N ALA A 272 -1.16 -20.59 14.92
CA ALA A 272 0.02 -20.73 14.07
C ALA A 272 0.59 -19.34 13.72
N SER A 273 -0.30 -18.36 13.53
CA SER A 273 0.06 -16.95 13.27
C SER A 273 0.83 -16.30 14.43
N LYS A 274 0.48 -16.61 15.70
CA LYS A 274 1.19 -16.08 16.88
C LYS A 274 2.64 -16.53 17.00
N ARG A 275 2.99 -17.72 16.47
CA ARG A 275 4.36 -18.28 16.52
C ARG A 275 5.27 -17.73 15.42
N THR A 276 4.69 -17.15 14.37
CA THR A 276 5.42 -16.63 13.22
C THR A 276 5.21 -15.12 13.16
N TYR A 277 6.14 -14.37 13.77
CA TYR A 277 6.26 -12.92 13.68
C TYR A 277 5.16 -12.10 14.41
N SER A 278 5.36 -11.78 15.69
CA SER A 278 4.39 -11.01 16.48
C SER A 278 5.00 -9.86 17.29
N LEU A 279 5.33 -8.76 16.60
CA LEU A 279 5.01 -7.39 17.05
C LEU A 279 3.77 -6.82 16.28
N ARG A 280 3.30 -7.52 15.24
CA ARG A 280 2.21 -7.06 14.33
C ARG A 280 0.82 -7.66 14.64
N GLN A 281 0.75 -8.63 15.55
CA GLN A 281 -0.38 -9.52 15.77
C GLN A 281 -1.07 -9.22 17.11
N ASN A 282 -1.53 -7.99 17.29
CA ASN A 282 -2.41 -7.70 18.42
C ASN A 282 -3.75 -7.16 17.90
N ARG A 283 -4.76 -8.05 18.01
CA ARG A 283 -6.22 -7.85 18.03
C ARG A 283 -7.00 -8.10 16.73
N PRO A 284 -8.16 -8.80 16.81
CA PRO A 284 -9.00 -9.11 15.67
C PRO A 284 -9.65 -7.83 15.15
N ASN A 285 -9.11 -7.31 14.05
CA ASN A 285 -9.68 -6.17 13.35
C ASN A 285 -10.31 -6.67 12.05
N GLN A 286 -11.64 -6.86 12.06
CA GLN A 286 -12.40 -7.26 10.86
C GLN A 286 -12.14 -6.31 9.68
N GLY A 287 -11.91 -5.02 9.94
CA GLY A 287 -11.57 -4.03 8.90
C GLY A 287 -10.19 -4.26 8.28
N ARG A 288 -9.19 -4.66 9.07
CA ARG A 288 -7.84 -4.99 8.57
C ARG A 288 -7.86 -6.22 7.67
N PHE A 289 -8.56 -7.28 8.10
CA PHE A 289 -8.79 -8.46 7.27
C PHE A 289 -9.52 -8.09 5.98
N ALA A 290 -10.62 -7.34 6.10
CA ALA A 290 -11.45 -7.00 4.95
C ALA A 290 -10.69 -6.21 3.89
N MET A 291 -9.87 -5.26 4.33
CA MET A 291 -9.04 -4.51 3.43
C MET A 291 -7.99 -5.38 2.71
N LYS A 292 -7.29 -6.28 3.42
CA LYS A 292 -6.31 -7.16 2.77
C LYS A 292 -6.99 -8.08 1.75
N VAL A 293 -8.21 -8.55 2.04
CA VAL A 293 -9.03 -9.32 1.09
C VAL A 293 -9.42 -8.47 -0.12
N PHE A 294 -9.91 -7.24 0.07
CA PHE A 294 -10.26 -6.37 -1.06
C PHE A 294 -9.06 -5.96 -1.91
N GLN A 295 -7.90 -5.73 -1.31
CA GLN A 295 -6.65 -5.51 -2.07
C GLN A 295 -6.27 -6.72 -2.90
N ARG A 296 -6.47 -7.92 -2.35
CA ARG A 296 -6.11 -9.17 -3.04
C ARG A 296 -7.03 -9.48 -4.22
N TYR A 297 -8.33 -9.27 -4.07
CA TYR A 297 -9.34 -9.77 -5.01
C TYR A 297 -10.19 -8.70 -5.70
N GLY A 298 -10.07 -7.43 -5.30
CA GLY A 298 -10.99 -6.35 -5.66
C GLY A 298 -12.16 -6.20 -4.69
N THR A 299 -12.98 -5.16 -4.91
CA THR A 299 -14.14 -4.81 -4.08
C THR A 299 -15.45 -5.46 -4.53
N ALA A 300 -15.49 -5.99 -5.74
CA ALA A 300 -16.68 -6.66 -6.27
C ALA A 300 -16.83 -8.04 -5.64
N CYS A 301 -18.08 -8.47 -5.45
CA CYS A 301 -18.39 -9.82 -5.03
C CYS A 301 -17.76 -10.84 -5.99
N ALA A 302 -16.96 -11.75 -5.44
CA ALA A 302 -16.20 -12.74 -6.20
C ALA A 302 -17.08 -13.67 -7.03
N VAL A 303 -18.36 -13.85 -6.67
CA VAL A 303 -19.25 -14.85 -7.28
C VAL A 303 -20.40 -14.25 -8.10
N CYS A 304 -20.74 -12.97 -7.92
CA CYS A 304 -21.76 -12.31 -8.75
C CYS A 304 -21.35 -10.98 -9.38
N GLY A 305 -20.23 -10.40 -8.97
CA GLY A 305 -19.73 -9.13 -9.49
C GLY A 305 -20.40 -7.88 -8.92
N LEU A 306 -21.33 -7.98 -7.96
CA LEU A 306 -21.89 -6.81 -7.27
C LEU A 306 -20.76 -5.99 -6.63
N ASP A 307 -20.64 -4.72 -7.01
CA ASP A 307 -19.63 -3.78 -6.51
C ASP A 307 -20.32 -2.54 -5.92
N VAL A 308 -21.09 -2.77 -4.86
CA VAL A 308 -21.79 -1.71 -4.12
C VAL A 308 -21.17 -1.59 -2.75
N TYR A 309 -20.66 -0.39 -2.46
CA TYR A 309 -20.05 -0.06 -1.18
C TYR A 309 -21.03 -0.34 -0.01
N GLY A 310 -20.52 -0.95 1.07
CA GLY A 310 -21.31 -1.33 2.24
C GLY A 310 -22.15 -2.60 2.07
N LEU A 311 -22.29 -3.14 0.84
CA LEU A 311 -22.98 -4.42 0.60
C LEU A 311 -22.01 -5.58 0.38
N VAL A 312 -20.72 -5.32 0.16
CA VAL A 312 -19.66 -6.33 0.03
C VAL A 312 -18.84 -6.40 1.31
N GLN A 313 -18.60 -7.62 1.78
CA GLN A 313 -17.90 -7.97 3.01
C GLN A 313 -16.76 -8.91 2.67
N ALA A 314 -15.74 -8.96 3.53
CA ALA A 314 -14.73 -10.01 3.45
C ALA A 314 -15.19 -11.21 4.27
N ALA A 315 -15.52 -12.29 3.56
CA ALA A 315 -15.92 -13.54 4.16
C ALA A 315 -14.70 -14.42 4.40
N HIS A 316 -14.55 -14.96 5.62
CA HIS A 316 -13.54 -15.96 5.90
C HIS A 316 -13.93 -17.31 5.29
N LEU A 317 -13.00 -17.98 4.61
CA LEU A 317 -13.16 -19.36 4.14
C LEU A 317 -13.14 -20.33 5.33
N ARG A 318 -12.13 -20.20 6.21
CA ARG A 318 -12.16 -20.78 7.55
C ARG A 318 -12.66 -19.74 8.55
N ALA A 319 -13.88 -19.92 9.03
CA ALA A 319 -14.53 -19.00 9.97
C ALA A 319 -13.74 -18.79 11.28
N LYS A 320 -13.86 -17.59 11.86
CA LYS A 320 -13.26 -17.23 13.15
C LYS A 320 -13.68 -18.12 14.32
N LYS A 321 -14.92 -18.62 14.33
CA LYS A 321 -15.40 -19.60 15.33
C LYS A 321 -14.60 -20.92 15.32
N ARG A 322 -13.86 -21.19 14.23
CA ARG A 322 -12.92 -22.32 14.08
C ARG A 322 -11.46 -21.85 14.11
N SER A 323 -11.18 -20.68 14.69
CA SER A 323 -9.84 -20.09 14.79
C SER A 323 -9.16 -19.80 13.45
N GLY A 324 -9.92 -19.48 12.40
CA GLY A 324 -9.35 -19.09 11.10
C GLY A 324 -8.54 -17.80 11.16
N SER A 325 -7.43 -17.77 10.43
CA SER A 325 -6.54 -16.60 10.39
C SER A 325 -7.17 -15.40 9.68
N ASP A 326 -6.73 -14.19 10.04
CA ASP A 326 -6.99 -12.96 9.28
C ASP A 326 -5.99 -12.75 8.12
N ASP A 327 -5.48 -13.85 7.57
CA ASP A 327 -4.70 -13.83 6.33
C ASP A 327 -5.65 -13.64 5.15
N GLU A 328 -5.37 -12.72 4.24
CA GLU A 328 -6.19 -12.44 3.06
C GLU A 328 -6.41 -13.65 2.15
N ARG A 329 -5.50 -14.63 2.19
CA ARG A 329 -5.64 -15.88 1.45
C ARG A 329 -6.66 -16.83 2.11
N ASN A 330 -7.12 -16.54 3.33
CA ASN A 330 -8.26 -17.14 4.02
C ASN A 330 -9.57 -16.34 3.83
N GLY A 331 -9.63 -15.39 2.90
CA GLY A 331 -10.85 -14.60 2.65
C GLY A 331 -11.24 -14.47 1.19
N LEU A 332 -12.49 -14.02 0.96
CA LEU A 332 -13.02 -13.60 -0.33
C LEU A 332 -13.99 -12.39 -0.17
N PRO A 333 -14.05 -11.47 -1.15
CA PRO A 333 -15.07 -10.45 -1.19
C PRO A 333 -16.42 -11.06 -1.58
N LEU A 334 -17.41 -11.04 -0.69
CA LEU A 334 -18.75 -11.55 -0.94
C LEU A 334 -19.80 -10.48 -0.60
N CYS A 335 -20.82 -10.33 -1.44
CA CYS A 335 -21.95 -9.50 -1.04
C CYS A 335 -22.71 -10.14 0.13
N ALA A 336 -23.46 -9.35 0.90
CA ALA A 336 -24.18 -9.82 2.09
C ALA A 336 -24.99 -11.11 1.85
N ASN A 337 -25.66 -11.22 0.69
CA ASN A 337 -26.43 -12.42 0.33
C ASN A 337 -25.51 -13.65 0.15
N HIS A 338 -24.45 -13.54 -0.65
CA HIS A 338 -23.55 -14.65 -0.92
C HIS A 338 -22.69 -15.03 0.28
N HIS A 339 -22.33 -14.05 1.12
CA HIS A 339 -21.67 -14.29 2.39
C HIS A 339 -22.57 -15.11 3.33
N LEU A 340 -23.82 -14.68 3.51
CA LEU A 340 -24.79 -15.42 4.33
C LEU A 340 -25.07 -16.82 3.76
N ALA A 341 -25.15 -16.96 2.44
CA ALA A 341 -25.33 -18.26 1.78
C ALA A 341 -24.12 -19.19 1.99
N PHE A 342 -22.90 -18.63 1.96
CA PHE A 342 -21.66 -19.37 2.22
C PHE A 342 -21.60 -19.84 3.69
N ASP A 343 -21.88 -18.96 4.64
CA ASP A 343 -21.93 -19.28 6.07
C ASP A 343 -22.96 -20.36 6.42
N ARG A 344 -24.05 -20.43 5.65
CA ARG A 344 -25.10 -21.45 5.76
C ARG A 344 -24.79 -22.73 4.97
N LEU A 345 -23.59 -22.84 4.39
CA LEU A 345 -23.14 -23.99 3.60
C LEU A 345 -24.07 -24.29 2.40
N LEU A 346 -24.69 -23.26 1.80
CA LEU A 346 -25.53 -23.44 0.61
C LEU A 346 -24.70 -23.61 -0.66
N TRP A 347 -23.45 -23.15 -0.65
CA TRP A 347 -22.49 -23.37 -1.71
C TRP A 347 -21.06 -23.45 -1.14
N ALA A 348 -20.13 -24.00 -1.93
CA ALA A 348 -18.72 -24.08 -1.59
C ALA A 348 -17.82 -24.03 -2.83
N ILE A 349 -16.51 -24.02 -2.60
CA ILE A 349 -15.46 -23.97 -3.62
C ILE A 349 -14.75 -25.32 -3.66
N GLU A 350 -14.76 -25.98 -4.81
CA GLU A 350 -14.06 -27.24 -5.01
C GLU A 350 -12.53 -27.02 -5.02
N PRO A 351 -11.77 -27.72 -4.15
CA PRO A 351 -10.31 -27.62 -4.13
C PRO A 351 -9.68 -28.06 -5.46
N GLY A 352 -8.60 -27.37 -5.87
CA GLY A 352 -7.85 -27.69 -7.09
C GLY A 352 -8.47 -27.13 -8.38
N THR A 353 -9.80 -27.19 -8.54
CA THR A 353 -10.49 -26.66 -9.74
C THR A 353 -11.00 -25.23 -9.54
N LEU A 354 -11.27 -24.83 -8.30
CA LEU A 354 -11.93 -23.58 -7.91
C LEU A 354 -13.33 -23.40 -8.50
N LYS A 355 -13.97 -24.48 -8.96
CA LYS A 355 -15.38 -24.49 -9.36
C LYS A 355 -16.27 -24.34 -8.14
N LEU A 356 -17.40 -23.68 -8.31
CA LEU A 356 -18.40 -23.56 -7.27
C LEU A 356 -19.37 -24.74 -7.33
N ALA A 357 -19.77 -25.24 -6.16
CA ALA A 357 -20.78 -26.28 -6.03
C ALA A 357 -21.90 -25.79 -5.11
N SER A 358 -23.15 -26.08 -5.46
CA SER A 358 -24.32 -25.84 -4.61
C SER A 358 -24.62 -27.08 -3.77
N ARG A 359 -25.23 -26.86 -2.60
CA ARG A 359 -25.63 -27.92 -1.67
C ARG A 359 -26.60 -28.91 -2.33
N HIS A 360 -26.43 -30.20 -2.06
CA HIS A 360 -27.38 -31.24 -2.45
C HIS A 360 -28.77 -30.98 -1.85
N SER A 361 -29.82 -31.09 -2.67
CA SER A 361 -31.22 -30.78 -2.28
C SER A 361 -31.46 -29.35 -1.78
N GLY A 362 -30.54 -28.42 -2.08
CA GLY A 362 -30.68 -26.98 -1.83
C GLY A 362 -30.90 -26.18 -3.12
N PRO A 363 -30.97 -24.84 -3.03
CA PRO A 363 -31.04 -23.99 -4.22
C PRO A 363 -29.78 -24.16 -5.06
N ASP A 364 -29.93 -24.15 -6.38
CA ASP A 364 -28.79 -24.17 -7.29
C ASP A 364 -28.03 -22.82 -7.28
N LEU A 365 -26.87 -22.77 -7.96
CA LEU A 365 -26.06 -21.55 -8.02
C LEU A 365 -26.84 -20.37 -8.64
N GLY A 366 -27.69 -20.62 -9.63
CA GLY A 366 -28.50 -19.61 -10.29
C GLY A 366 -29.59 -19.04 -9.36
N GLU A 367 -30.28 -19.89 -8.62
CA GLU A 367 -31.26 -19.51 -7.60
C GLU A 367 -30.62 -18.70 -6.45
N LEU A 368 -29.35 -18.99 -6.14
CA LEU A 368 -28.56 -18.21 -5.19
C LEU A 368 -28.08 -16.85 -5.74
N GLY A 369 -28.26 -16.58 -7.04
CA GLY A 369 -27.78 -15.35 -7.68
C GLY A 369 -26.27 -15.36 -7.99
N ILE A 370 -25.66 -16.55 -8.01
CA ILE A 370 -24.24 -16.74 -8.36
C ILE A 370 -24.12 -16.80 -9.88
N SER A 371 -23.57 -15.75 -10.48
CA SER A 371 -23.42 -15.62 -11.93
C SER A 371 -22.07 -16.11 -12.46
N LYS A 372 -21.07 -16.28 -11.58
CA LYS A 372 -19.75 -16.79 -11.92
C LYS A 372 -19.60 -18.22 -11.39
N PRO A 373 -19.40 -19.23 -12.26
CA PRO A 373 -19.39 -20.63 -11.84
C PRO A 373 -18.08 -21.08 -11.17
N ASP A 374 -17.05 -20.23 -11.19
CA ASP A 374 -15.73 -20.52 -10.63
C ASP A 374 -14.97 -19.24 -10.26
N LEU A 375 -13.85 -19.40 -9.55
CA LEU A 375 -12.96 -18.32 -9.14
C LEU A 375 -11.73 -18.17 -10.07
N THR A 376 -11.72 -18.79 -11.26
CA THR A 376 -10.58 -18.75 -12.18
C THR A 376 -10.31 -17.35 -12.75
N HIS A 377 -11.33 -16.49 -12.75
CA HIS A 377 -11.24 -15.09 -13.15
C HIS A 377 -10.46 -14.18 -12.18
N LEU A 378 -10.23 -14.59 -10.92
CA LEU A 378 -9.50 -13.77 -9.94
C LEU A 378 -7.99 -13.71 -10.27
N LYS A 379 -7.39 -12.52 -10.28
CA LYS A 379 -5.93 -12.33 -10.51
C LYS A 379 -5.05 -13.07 -9.50
N ARG A 380 -5.51 -13.16 -8.24
CA ARG A 380 -4.90 -13.92 -7.15
C ARG A 380 -5.91 -14.93 -6.61
N LYS A 381 -5.45 -16.10 -6.15
CA LYS A 381 -6.32 -17.18 -5.67
C LYS A 381 -6.33 -17.28 -4.13
N PRO A 382 -7.42 -17.71 -3.49
CA PRO A 382 -7.37 -18.12 -2.09
C PRO A 382 -6.35 -19.25 -1.88
N HIS A 383 -5.86 -19.39 -0.65
CA HIS A 383 -4.91 -20.45 -0.33
C HIS A 383 -5.62 -21.82 -0.36
N ASP A 384 -4.97 -22.82 -0.95
CA ASP A 384 -5.53 -24.17 -1.10
C ASP A 384 -5.97 -24.76 0.24
N GLY A 385 -5.19 -24.52 1.31
CA GLY A 385 -5.53 -24.94 2.67
C GLY A 385 -6.84 -24.34 3.20
N SER A 386 -7.14 -23.08 2.89
CA SER A 386 -8.40 -22.42 3.30
C SER A 386 -9.59 -22.96 2.50
N VAL A 387 -9.40 -23.15 1.19
CA VAL A 387 -10.41 -23.72 0.30
C VAL A 387 -10.73 -25.15 0.72
N ALA A 388 -9.71 -25.99 0.90
CA ALA A 388 -9.85 -27.37 1.36
C ALA A 388 -10.56 -27.45 2.71
N ASP A 389 -10.22 -26.59 3.67
CA ASP A 389 -10.89 -26.57 4.97
C ASP A 389 -12.39 -26.22 4.86
N SER A 390 -12.72 -25.18 4.09
CA SER A 390 -14.12 -24.78 3.85
C SER A 390 -14.92 -25.87 3.13
N TRP A 391 -14.30 -26.56 2.17
CA TRP A 391 -14.90 -27.68 1.45
C TRP A 391 -15.22 -28.86 2.35
N GLN A 392 -14.30 -29.21 3.27
CA GLN A 392 -14.56 -30.30 4.23
C GLN A 392 -15.70 -29.94 5.20
N GLU A 393 -15.80 -28.69 5.63
CA GLU A 393 -16.93 -28.21 6.45
C GLU A 393 -18.26 -28.34 5.69
N TRP A 394 -18.28 -27.90 4.44
CA TRP A 394 -19.45 -27.96 3.57
C TRP A 394 -19.90 -29.41 3.30
N LYS A 395 -18.98 -30.35 3.09
CA LYS A 395 -19.30 -31.77 2.97
C LYS A 395 -19.90 -32.37 4.24
N LYS A 396 -19.39 -32.00 5.42
CA LYS A 396 -19.97 -32.44 6.71
C LYS A 396 -21.40 -31.95 6.89
N GLY A 397 -21.72 -30.77 6.35
CA GLY A 397 -23.08 -30.23 6.34
C GLY A 397 -24.05 -30.93 5.38
N GLN A 398 -23.60 -31.96 4.65
CA GLN A 398 -24.36 -32.70 3.65
C GLN A 398 -24.33 -34.21 3.94
N PRO A 399 -25.12 -34.69 4.92
CA PRO A 399 -25.19 -36.11 5.25
C PRO A 399 -25.59 -36.99 4.05
N ASP A 400 -26.35 -36.46 3.10
CA ASP A 400 -26.85 -37.19 1.93
C ASP A 400 -25.75 -37.55 0.90
N LEU A 401 -24.57 -36.89 0.95
CA LEU A 401 -23.43 -37.22 0.08
C LEU A 401 -22.54 -38.36 0.64
N LEU A 402 -22.77 -38.78 1.89
CA LEU A 402 -22.00 -39.84 2.54
C LEU A 402 -22.63 -41.23 2.37
N ASP A 403 -23.83 -41.34 1.78
CA ASP A 403 -24.63 -42.57 1.73
C ASP A 403 -24.73 -43.22 0.33
N THR A 404 -24.00 -42.73 -0.67
CA THR A 404 -23.97 -43.38 -2.01
C THR A 404 -22.93 -44.51 -2.11
N GLY A 405 -22.64 -45.18 -0.99
CA GLY A 405 -21.67 -46.27 -0.89
C GLY A 405 -22.28 -47.53 -0.29
N THR A 406 -23.22 -48.16 -1.01
CA THR A 406 -23.50 -49.60 -0.91
C THR A 406 -23.61 -50.22 -2.29
#